data_AF-A0A383B2H4-F1
#
_entry.id   AF-A0A383B2H4-F1
#
_cell.length_a   1.000
_cell.length_b   1.000
_cell.length_c   1.000
_cell.angle_alpha   90.00
_cell.angle_beta   90.00
_cell.angle_gamma   90.00
#
_symmetry.space_group_name_H-M   'P 1'
#
loop_
_entity.id
_entity.type
_entity.pdbx_description
1 polymer ?
#
loop_
_entity_poly.entity_id
_entity_poly.type
_entity_poly.pdbx_seq_one_letter_code
_entity_poly.pdbx_strand_id
1 'polypeptide(L)'
;MLSAAEHHANKQIDFLKQQAELIMKQAKEIDQRVKLAYTISTARYNFVPCHLKEYYLYKKNDEYTLTLIGPDEWKSPYGEFVAKVR
;
A
#
# COMPACT_ATOMS: atom_id res chain seq x y z
N MET A 1 -34.93 23.47 34.57
CA MET A 1 -34.88 23.31 33.09
C MET A 1 -33.51 23.65 32.51
N LEU A 2 -32.89 24.80 32.83
CA LEU A 2 -31.54 25.16 32.33
C LEU A 2 -30.46 24.09 32.61
N SER A 3 -30.36 23.60 33.85
CA SER A 3 -29.35 22.61 34.23
C SER A 3 -29.43 21.29 33.46
N ALA A 4 -30.63 20.87 33.03
CA ALA A 4 -30.80 19.68 32.20
C ALA A 4 -30.30 19.94 30.75
N ALA A 5 -30.61 21.10 30.18
CA ALA A 5 -30.14 21.49 28.86
C ALA A 5 -28.61 21.63 28.81
N GLU A 6 -28.00 22.23 29.85
CA GLU A 6 -26.54 22.33 29.98
C GLU A 6 -25.86 20.96 30.09
N HIS A 7 -26.45 20.03 30.85
CA HIS A 7 -25.96 18.65 30.94
C HIS A 7 -26.03 17.91 29.60
N HIS A 8 -27.13 18.07 28.87
CA HIS A 8 -27.27 17.51 27.52
C HIS A 8 -26.30 18.12 26.52
N ALA A 9 -26.03 19.43 26.60
CA ALA A 9 -25.05 20.11 25.76
C ALA A 9 -23.63 19.61 26.05
N ASN A 10 -23.25 19.48 27.33
CA ASN A 10 -21.93 18.98 27.71
C ASN A 10 -21.69 17.55 27.23
N LYS A 11 -22.69 16.66 27.30
CA LYS A 11 -22.60 15.30 26.75
C LYS A 11 -22.40 15.29 25.23
N GLN A 12 -23.09 16.17 24.50
CA GLN A 12 -22.91 16.28 23.06
C GLN A 12 -21.52 16.80 22.69
N ILE A 13 -21.01 17.77 23.45
CA ILE A 13 -19.64 18.29 23.28
C ILE A 13 -18.61 17.19 23.54
N ASP A 14 -18.81 16.37 24.58
CA ASP A 14 -17.92 15.25 24.88
C ASP A 14 -17.89 14.21 23.76
N PHE A 15 -19.06 13.85 23.23
CA PHE A 15 -19.18 12.95 22.09
C PHE A 15 -18.50 13.49 20.83
N LEU A 16 -18.67 14.79 20.54
CA LEU A 16 -17.99 15.45 19.41
C LEU A 16 -16.46 15.41 19.56
N LYS A 17 -15.93 15.55 20.79
CA LYS A 17 -14.50 15.40 21.05
C LYS A 17 -14.01 13.98 20.76
N GLN A 18 -14.74 12.97 21.24
CA GLN A 18 -14.41 11.57 20.96
C GLN A 18 -14.41 11.25 19.46
N GLN A 19 -15.38 11.78 18.72
CA GLN A 19 -15.42 11.65 17.26
C GLN A 19 -14.22 12.34 16.60
N ALA A 20 -13.86 13.55 17.04
CA ALA A 20 -12.68 14.25 16.53
C ALA A 20 -11.38 13.48 16.80
N GLU A 21 -11.24 12.87 17.98
CA GLU A 21 -10.09 12.01 18.29
C GLU A 21 -10.01 10.79 17.38
N LEU A 22 -11.14 10.14 17.09
CA LEU A 22 -11.21 9.03 16.13
C LEU A 22 -10.83 9.46 14.72
N ILE A 23 -11.33 10.61 14.25
CA ILE A 23 -10.98 11.18 12.94
C ILE A 23 -9.48 11.48 12.87
N MET A 24 -8.91 12.07 13.93
CA MET A 24 -7.49 12.37 14.02
C MET A 24 -6.64 11.09 13.96
N LYS A 25 -7.08 10.02 14.62
CA LYS A 25 -6.43 8.70 14.58
C LYS A 25 -6.49 8.10 13.17
N GLN A 26 -7.66 8.14 12.52
CA GLN A 26 -7.83 7.65 11.15
C GLN A 26 -6.99 8.45 10.15
N ALA A 27 -6.93 9.77 10.28
CA ALA A 27 -6.10 10.64 9.44
C ALA A 27 -4.61 10.30 9.58
N LYS A 28 -4.12 10.05 10.80
CA LYS A 28 -2.74 9.59 11.04
C LYS A 28 -2.45 8.24 10.39
N GLU A 29 -3.39 7.30 10.45
CA GLU A 29 -3.21 5.98 9.85
C GLU A 29 -3.16 6.06 8.32
N ILE A 30 -3.98 6.92 7.71
CA ILE A 30 -3.94 7.22 6.27
C ILE A 30 -2.61 7.86 5.90
N ASP A 31 -2.13 8.86 6.63
CA ASP A 31 -0.84 9.51 6.40
C ASP A 31 0.31 8.50 6.47
N GLN A 32 0.30 7.59 7.45
CA GLN A 32 1.29 6.52 7.55
C GLN A 32 1.25 5.57 6.34
N ARG A 33 0.06 5.18 5.87
CA ARG A 33 -0.09 4.35 4.66
C ARG A 33 0.42 5.07 3.42
N VAL A 34 0.14 6.37 3.27
CA VAL A 34 0.64 7.17 2.15
C VAL A 34 2.16 7.33 2.21
N LYS A 35 2.73 7.61 3.39
CA LYS A 35 4.19 7.65 3.59
C LYS A 35 4.85 6.32 3.27
N LEU A 36 4.25 5.21 3.70
CA LEU A 36 4.75 3.87 3.39
C LEU A 36 4.69 3.61 1.89
N ALA A 37 3.57 3.92 1.23
CA ALA A 37 3.43 3.80 -0.23
C ALA A 37 4.42 4.69 -0.98
N TYR A 38 4.65 5.91 -0.51
CA TYR A 38 5.64 6.82 -1.07
C TYR A 38 7.06 6.30 -0.86
N THR A 39 7.36 5.72 0.30
CA THR A 39 8.65 5.10 0.62
C THR A 39 8.89 3.86 -0.26
N ILE A 40 7.87 3.03 -0.46
CA ILE A 40 7.90 1.88 -1.38
C ILE A 40 8.09 2.35 -2.82
N SER A 41 7.42 3.43 -3.22
CA SER A 41 7.51 4.01 -4.57
C SER A 41 8.84 4.73 -4.83
N THR A 42 9.50 5.27 -3.79
CA THR A 42 10.80 5.95 -3.89
C THR A 42 11.97 5.02 -3.61
N ALA A 43 11.75 3.87 -2.98
CA ALA A 43 12.70 2.77 -2.97
C ALA A 43 12.91 2.28 -4.41
N ARG A 44 14.16 2.14 -4.85
CA ARG A 44 14.52 1.69 -6.21
C ARG A 44 13.92 0.32 -6.51
N TYR A 45 12.74 0.30 -7.11
CA TYR A 45 12.17 -0.86 -7.76
C TYR A 45 11.77 -0.44 -9.18
N ASN A 46 12.36 -1.09 -10.18
CA ASN A 46 12.13 -0.85 -11.60
C ASN A 46 10.77 -1.40 -12.10
N PHE A 47 9.80 -1.52 -11.19
CA PHE A 47 8.53 -2.19 -11.46
C PHE A 47 7.49 -1.78 -10.41
N VAL A 48 6.34 -1.34 -10.90
CA VAL A 48 5.16 -0.98 -10.10
C VAL A 48 4.57 -2.26 -9.51
N PRO A 49 4.47 -2.46 -8.18
CA PRO A 49 3.88 -3.66 -7.59
C PRO A 49 2.41 -3.80 -7.98
N CYS A 50 2.17 -4.47 -9.12
CA CYS A 50 0.87 -4.99 -9.50
C CYS A 50 0.64 -6.26 -8.68
N HIS A 51 -0.04 -6.11 -7.56
CA HIS A 51 -0.69 -7.22 -6.88
C HIS A 51 -1.53 -8.00 -7.92
N LEU A 52 -1.43 -9.34 -7.93
CA LEU A 52 -2.11 -10.28 -8.84
C LEU A 52 -1.50 -10.54 -10.23
N LYS A 53 -0.23 -10.24 -10.50
CA LYS A 53 0.40 -10.71 -11.75
C LYS A 53 1.42 -11.81 -11.50
N GLU A 54 1.43 -12.79 -12.39
CA GLU A 54 2.41 -13.86 -12.38
C GLU A 54 3.71 -13.34 -13.00
N TYR A 55 4.81 -13.42 -12.26
CA TYR A 55 6.13 -12.98 -12.70
C TYR A 55 6.96 -14.17 -13.17
N TYR A 56 7.77 -13.95 -14.19
CA TYR A 56 8.68 -14.93 -14.76
C TYR A 56 10.11 -14.47 -14.47
N LEU A 57 10.87 -15.31 -13.77
CA LEU A 57 12.26 -15.07 -13.41
C LEU A 57 13.17 -15.60 -14.52
N TYR A 58 14.00 -14.73 -15.07
CA TYR A 58 15.03 -15.09 -16.04
C TYR A 58 16.41 -14.83 -15.44
N LYS A 59 17.39 -15.67 -15.82
CA LYS A 59 18.79 -15.53 -15.42
C LYS A 59 19.66 -15.39 -16.67
N LYS A 60 20.51 -14.36 -16.67
CA LYS A 60 21.59 -14.20 -17.64
C LYS A 60 22.87 -13.88 -16.90
N ASN A 61 23.87 -14.76 -17.00
CA ASN A 61 25.09 -14.70 -16.21
C ASN A 61 24.77 -14.72 -14.70
N ASP A 62 25.11 -13.65 -13.97
CA ASP A 62 24.84 -13.47 -12.53
C ASP A 62 23.67 -12.52 -12.22
N GLU A 63 23.01 -11.98 -13.26
CA GLU A 63 21.86 -11.09 -13.08
C GLU A 63 20.53 -11.84 -13.19
N TYR A 64 19.68 -11.59 -12.21
CA TYR A 64 18.31 -12.10 -12.13
C TYR A 64 17.34 -10.99 -12.53
N THR A 65 16.56 -11.23 -13.58
CA THR A 65 15.57 -10.27 -14.10
C THR A 65 14.16 -10.82 -13.93
N LEU A 66 13.31 -10.09 -13.21
CA LEU A 66 11.89 -10.38 -13.08
C LEU A 66 11.12 -9.66 -14.20
N THR A 67 10.37 -10.42 -15.00
CA THR A 67 9.56 -9.88 -16.10
C THR A 67 8.11 -10.35 -15.97
N LEU A 68 7.17 -9.54 -16.45
CA LEU A 68 5.75 -9.87 -16.54
C LEU A 68 5.39 -10.73 -17.77
N ILE A 69 6.36 -10.99 -18.65
CA ILE A 69 6.16 -11.62 -19.95
C ILE A 69 6.72 -13.05 -19.88
N GLY A 70 5.86 -14.02 -20.19
CA GLY A 70 6.22 -15.43 -20.20
C GLY A 70 7.12 -15.80 -21.38
N PRO A 71 7.86 -16.92 -21.29
CA PRO A 71 8.77 -17.35 -22.35
C PRO A 71 8.03 -17.75 -23.64
N ASP A 72 6.71 -17.96 -23.56
CA ASP A 72 5.82 -18.29 -24.67
C ASP A 72 5.41 -17.06 -25.49
N GLU A 73 5.27 -15.90 -24.84
CA GLU A 73 4.83 -14.65 -25.49
C GLU A 73 5.98 -13.85 -26.11
N TRP A 74 7.21 -14.03 -25.61
CA TRP A 74 8.38 -13.33 -26.12
C TRP A 74 9.65 -14.16 -25.91
N LYS A 75 10.47 -14.32 -26.97
CA LYS A 75 11.83 -14.87 -26.85
C LYS A 75 12.70 -13.88 -26.08
N SER A 76 12.74 -14.05 -24.77
CA SER A 76 13.38 -13.14 -23.82
C SER A 76 14.87 -12.91 -24.14
N PRO A 77 15.35 -11.65 -24.28
CA PRO A 77 16.77 -11.34 -24.36
C PRO A 77 17.51 -11.49 -23.02
N TYR A 78 16.78 -11.79 -21.94
CA TYR A 78 17.23 -11.85 -20.54
C TYR A 78 17.68 -13.25 -20.08
N GLY A 79 17.92 -14.18 -21.02
CA GLY A 79 18.56 -15.47 -20.73
C GLY A 79 17.58 -16.60 -20.43
N GLU A 80 18.03 -17.57 -19.65
CA GLU A 80 17.29 -18.80 -19.38
C GLU A 80 16.15 -18.56 -18.39
N PHE A 81 14.98 -19.16 -18.68
CA PHE A 81 13.85 -19.14 -17.77
C PHE A 81 14.15 -20.05 -16.57
N VAL A 82 14.04 -19.50 -15.36
CA VAL A 82 14.36 -20.21 -14.11
C VAL A 82 13.11 -20.69 -13.41
N ALA A 83 12.15 -19.79 -13.16
CA ALA A 83 10.97 -20.10 -12.37
C ALA A 83 9.84 -19.09 -12.56
N LYS A 84 8.60 -19.54 -12.32
CA LYS A 84 7.40 -18.70 -12.25
C LYS A 84 7.10 -18.38 -10.79
N VAL A 85 6.89 -17.10 -10.46
CA VAL A 85 6.64 -16.60 -9.11
C VAL A 85 5.28 -15.89 -9.11
N ARG A 86 4.42 -16.18 -8.11
CA ARG A 86 3.07 -15.63 -7.98
C ARG A 86 2.95 -14.75 -6.74
#